data_AF-A0A182WT81-F1
#
_entry.id   AF-A0A182WT81-F1
#
_cell.length_a   1.000
_cell.length_b   1.000
_cell.length_c   1.000
_cell.angle_alpha   90.00
_cell.angle_beta   90.00
_cell.angle_gamma   90.00
#
_symmetry.space_group_name_H-M   'P 1'
#
loop_
_entity.id
_entity.type
_entity.pdbx_description
1 polymer ?
#
loop_
_entity_poly.entity_id
_entity_poly.type
_entity_poly.pdbx_seq_one_letter_code
_entity_poly.pdbx_strand_id
1 'polypeptide(L)'
;MYDMVQNEANLTIIQALRKGYHVVYDLNHTLQIYRWNRYSHQRATIDPHNITVPDEMRDLHGYKITMYTLEEISQVMTFDAYFLELIANKRNAAAIQTDEYSSESLDVMPSMNVQNIKFTWIVPSFGTTFLAVVVPRAKPKPIVSILIDPFDLYVWITYLVLVLTMAVTISLFGKLLGRRRFMEIVLELIMMCLAGPSRAYGGAFETQIITLFCLMGIVLVSSYQSLVISFMSYVRYDSEINTLDEIYERYCDVV
;
A
#
# COMPACT_ATOMS: atom_id res chain seq x y z
N MET A 1 32.92 29.27 11.92
CA MET A 1 32.24 29.99 13.03
C MET A 1 33.17 30.98 13.75
N TYR A 2 34.43 30.65 14.03
CA TYR A 2 35.38 31.56 14.71
C TYR A 2 35.84 32.73 13.82
N ASP A 3 35.97 32.52 12.50
CA ASP A 3 36.46 33.55 11.57
C ASP A 3 35.45 34.69 11.30
N MET A 4 34.14 34.46 11.50
CA MET A 4 33.11 35.51 11.35
C MET A 4 33.17 36.55 12.48
N VAL A 5 33.73 36.19 13.64
CA VAL A 5 33.76 37.06 14.83
C VAL A 5 34.95 38.02 14.81
N GLN A 6 36.01 37.73 14.04
CA GLN A 6 37.23 38.55 14.01
C GLN A 6 37.09 39.87 13.24
N ASN A 7 36.04 40.05 12.44
CA ASN A 7 35.92 41.19 11.52
C ASN A 7 35.15 42.41 12.06
N GLU A 8 34.54 42.32 13.25
CA GLU A 8 33.79 43.45 13.84
C GLU A 8 34.46 43.93 15.14
N ALA A 9 35.28 44.98 15.04
CA ALA A 9 35.91 45.59 16.20
C ALA A 9 34.85 46.14 17.17
N ASN A 10 34.89 45.70 18.43
CA ASN A 10 34.07 46.13 19.57
C ASN A 10 32.76 45.34 19.86
N LEU A 11 32.53 44.18 19.24
CA LEU A 11 31.40 43.31 19.61
C LEU A 11 31.86 42.12 20.46
N THR A 12 31.10 41.82 21.51
CA THR A 12 31.30 40.58 22.28
C THR A 12 30.97 39.37 21.40
N ILE A 13 31.59 38.22 21.64
CA ILE A 13 31.37 36.98 20.87
C ILE A 13 29.87 36.66 20.75
N ILE A 14 29.09 36.88 21.81
CA ILE A 14 27.64 36.65 21.84
C ILE A 14 26.89 37.62 20.90
N GLN A 15 27.34 38.89 20.81
CA GLN A 15 26.77 39.90 19.91
C GLN A 15 27.11 39.59 18.45
N ALA A 16 28.34 39.16 18.18
CA ALA A 16 28.77 38.72 16.85
C ALA A 16 28.03 37.45 16.41
N LEU A 17 27.79 36.51 17.34
CA LEU A 17 27.03 35.30 17.08
C LEU A 17 25.52 35.54 16.96
N ARG A 18 25.02 36.72 17.34
CA ARG A 18 23.58 37.09 17.36
C ARG A 18 22.70 36.01 17.99
N LYS A 19 23.22 35.38 19.05
CA LYS A 19 22.62 34.26 19.77
C LYS A 19 22.67 34.56 21.26
N GLY A 20 21.57 34.35 21.97
CA GLY A 20 21.48 34.51 23.43
C GLY A 20 20.89 35.84 23.89
N TYR A 21 21.07 36.14 25.18
CA TYR A 21 20.55 37.34 25.84
C TYR A 21 21.71 38.30 26.16
N HIS A 22 21.49 39.58 25.91
CA HIS A 22 22.40 40.66 26.27
C HIS A 22 21.82 41.41 27.46
N VAL A 23 22.46 41.27 28.62
CA VAL A 23 22.05 41.95 29.83
C VAL A 23 22.95 43.17 30.01
N VAL A 24 22.35 44.35 30.05
CA VAL A 24 23.04 45.63 30.26
C VAL A 24 22.64 46.17 31.63
N TYR A 25 23.64 46.49 32.44
CA TYR A 25 23.50 47.13 33.74
C TYR A 25 23.91 48.59 33.62
N ASP A 26 22.98 49.51 33.86
CA ASP A 26 23.30 50.94 33.93
C ASP A 26 23.78 51.34 35.34
N LEU A 27 24.56 52.42 35.42
CA LEU A 27 25.04 53.02 36.68
C LEU A 27 23.87 53.44 37.61
N ASN A 28 22.68 53.64 37.04
CA ASN A 28 21.44 53.95 37.75
C ASN A 28 20.68 52.71 38.27
N HIS A 29 21.32 51.53 38.32
CA HIS A 29 20.71 50.26 38.74
C HIS A 29 19.53 49.80 37.86
N THR A 30 19.42 50.28 36.62
CA THR A 30 18.42 49.79 35.67
C THR A 30 18.98 48.58 34.92
N LEU A 31 18.22 47.47 34.94
CA LEU A 31 18.52 46.27 34.16
C LEU A 31 17.81 46.38 32.81
N GLN A 32 18.51 46.15 31.70
CA GLN A 32 17.87 45.99 30.40
C GLN A 32 18.34 44.70 29.75
N ILE A 33 17.40 43.88 29.32
CA ILE A 33 17.70 42.60 28.66
C ILE A 33 17.32 42.74 27.20
N TYR A 34 18.29 42.58 26.31
CA TYR A 34 18.06 42.55 24.87
C TYR A 34 18.21 41.12 24.34
N ARG A 35 17.38 40.76 23.38
CA ARG A 35 17.45 39.50 22.64
C ARG A 35 17.45 39.79 21.15
N TRP A 36 18.26 39.06 20.40
CA TRP A 36 18.22 39.13 18.95
C TRP A 36 17.13 38.19 18.42
N ASN A 37 16.14 38.73 17.71
CA ASN A 37 15.18 37.92 16.97
C ASN A 37 15.78 37.52 15.62
N ARG A 38 15.93 36.22 15.40
CA ARG A 38 16.54 35.66 14.20
C ARG A 38 15.70 35.88 12.94
N TYR A 39 14.38 35.92 13.08
CA TYR A 39 13.42 35.99 11.99
C TYR A 39 13.17 37.43 11.53
N SER A 40 13.03 38.37 12.47
CA SER A 40 12.84 39.80 12.14
C SER A 40 14.16 40.57 11.93
N HIS A 41 15.30 39.98 12.29
CA HIS A 41 16.61 40.66 12.33
C HIS A 41 16.63 41.95 13.18
N GLN A 42 15.78 42.00 14.22
CA GLN A 42 15.69 43.14 15.14
C GLN A 42 16.04 42.72 16.57
N ARG A 43 16.46 43.71 17.38
CA ARG A 43 16.65 43.51 18.83
C ARG A 43 15.32 43.75 19.53
N ALA A 44 14.85 42.74 20.26
CA ALA A 44 13.72 42.85 21.17
C ALA A 44 14.25 43.19 22.58
N THR A 45 13.55 44.09 23.27
CA THR A 45 13.82 44.38 24.69
C THR A 45 12.87 43.56 25.53
N ILE A 46 13.41 42.86 26.53
CA ILE A 46 12.65 42.06 27.49
C ILE A 46 12.59 42.85 28.79
N ASP A 47 11.39 42.97 29.34
CA ASP A 47 11.18 43.59 30.64
C ASP A 47 11.80 42.71 31.74
N PRO A 48 12.75 43.23 32.53
CA PRO A 48 13.30 42.53 33.70
C PRO A 48 12.26 41.98 34.67
N HIS A 49 11.12 42.67 34.81
CA HIS A 49 10.05 42.30 35.75
C HIS A 49 9.07 41.29 35.13
N ASN A 50 9.13 41.10 33.81
CA ASN A 50 8.33 40.15 33.07
C ASN A 50 9.18 39.49 31.98
N ILE A 51 9.93 38.46 32.38
CA ILE A 51 10.87 37.72 31.53
C ILE A 51 10.21 36.86 30.44
N THR A 52 8.90 37.01 30.23
CA THR A 52 8.18 36.26 29.20
C THR A 52 8.66 36.69 27.82
N VAL A 53 9.26 35.76 27.09
CA VAL A 53 9.71 36.00 25.72
C VAL A 53 8.49 36.01 24.80
N PRO A 54 8.30 37.05 23.95
CA PRO A 54 7.24 37.06 22.96
C PRO A 54 7.32 35.84 22.04
N ASP A 55 6.17 35.34 21.60
CA ASP A 55 6.10 34.22 20.65
C ASP A 55 6.51 34.68 19.24
N GLU A 56 7.81 34.75 19.01
CA GLU A 56 8.45 35.16 17.74
C GLU A 56 8.25 34.12 16.62
N MET A 57 7.68 32.95 16.92
CA MET A 57 7.42 31.90 15.92
C MET A 57 6.03 32.04 15.26
N ARG A 58 5.21 33.02 15.67
CA ARG A 58 3.90 33.29 15.04
C ARG A 58 4.02 33.99 13.69
N ASP A 59 5.00 34.87 13.56
CA ASP A 59 5.30 35.63 12.35
C ASP A 59 6.81 35.58 12.10
N LEU A 60 7.18 34.97 10.98
CA LEU A 60 8.56 34.73 10.59
C LEU A 60 9.11 35.82 9.65
N HIS A 61 8.34 36.87 9.38
CA HIS A 61 8.80 38.06 8.64
C HIS A 61 9.43 37.77 7.26
N GLY A 62 8.89 36.80 6.53
CA GLY A 62 9.39 36.39 5.21
C GLY A 62 10.62 35.48 5.26
N TYR A 63 10.95 34.90 6.42
CA TYR A 63 12.04 33.94 6.55
C TYR A 63 11.87 32.77 5.58
N LYS A 64 12.98 32.32 4.99
CA LYS A 64 13.03 31.23 4.03
C LYS A 64 13.28 29.91 4.76
N ILE A 65 12.24 29.12 4.97
CA ILE A 65 12.34 27.80 5.59
C ILE A 65 12.83 26.82 4.53
N THR A 66 14.01 26.25 4.75
CA THR A 66 14.65 25.32 3.80
C THR A 66 14.45 23.88 4.25
N MET A 67 13.80 23.08 3.41
CA MET A 67 13.59 21.65 3.61
C MET A 67 14.50 20.84 2.69
N TYR A 68 15.20 19.88 3.28
CA TYR A 68 15.97 18.89 2.54
C TYR A 68 15.04 17.79 2.01
N THR A 69 15.04 17.53 0.71
CA THR A 69 14.35 16.38 0.12
C THR A 69 15.07 15.97 -1.15
N LEU A 70 15.37 14.67 -1.29
CA LEU A 70 15.96 14.13 -2.52
C LEU A 70 15.01 14.34 -3.70
N GLU A 71 15.55 14.68 -4.87
CA GLU A 71 14.76 15.00 -6.07
C GLU A 71 13.82 13.85 -6.47
N GLU A 72 14.29 12.60 -6.36
CA GLU A 72 13.48 11.43 -6.69
C GLU A 72 12.31 11.25 -5.71
N ILE A 73 12.53 11.61 -4.45
CA ILE A 73 11.51 11.52 -3.40
C ILE A 73 10.50 12.65 -3.55
N SER A 74 10.93 13.87 -3.88
CA SER A 74 10.05 15.04 -3.99
C SER A 74 9.00 14.88 -5.10
N GLN A 75 9.34 14.15 -6.18
CA GLN A 75 8.41 13.84 -7.27
C GLN A 75 7.29 12.89 -6.85
N VAL A 76 7.55 11.98 -5.91
CA VAL A 76 6.60 10.94 -5.47
C VAL A 76 5.85 11.36 -4.20
N MET A 77 6.55 12.00 -3.26
CA MET A 77 6.03 12.45 -1.98
C MET A 77 5.79 13.97 -1.96
N THR A 78 4.81 14.40 -2.75
CA THR A 78 4.45 15.83 -2.90
C THR A 78 3.77 16.42 -1.66
N PHE A 79 3.35 15.59 -0.71
CA PHE A 79 2.69 16.05 0.51
C PHE A 79 3.61 16.86 1.42
N ASP A 80 4.88 16.47 1.56
CA ASP A 80 5.82 17.16 2.45
C ASP A 80 6.07 18.60 1.98
N ALA A 81 6.22 18.78 0.66
CA ALA A 81 6.30 20.06 -0.01
C ALA A 81 5.08 20.95 0.29
N TYR A 82 3.88 20.40 0.08
CA TYR A 82 2.61 21.09 0.34
C TYR A 82 2.45 21.46 1.81
N PHE A 83 2.81 20.55 2.72
CA PHE A 83 2.71 20.78 4.16
C PHE A 83 3.66 21.89 4.63
N LEU A 84 4.88 21.90 4.12
CA LEU A 84 5.84 22.97 4.37
C LEU A 84 5.31 24.33 3.88
N GLU A 85 4.77 24.38 2.67
CA GLU A 85 4.18 25.59 2.10
C GLU A 85 3.00 26.11 2.94
N LEU A 86 2.14 25.21 3.41
CA LEU A 86 1.02 25.55 4.29
C LEU A 86 1.51 26.17 5.62
N ILE A 87 2.55 25.57 6.23
CA ILE A 87 3.16 26.11 7.46
C ILE A 87 3.78 27.47 7.20
N ALA A 88 4.55 27.60 6.12
CA ALA A 88 5.22 28.84 5.75
C ALA A 88 4.20 29.97 5.55
N ASN A 89 3.14 29.73 4.78
CA ASN A 89 2.07 30.70 4.55
C ASN A 89 1.35 31.10 5.85
N LYS A 90 1.08 30.14 6.75
CA LYS A 90 0.42 30.42 8.04
C LYS A 90 1.30 31.21 9.02
N ARG A 91 2.61 31.26 8.78
CA ARG A 91 3.61 31.92 9.63
C ARG A 91 4.32 33.07 8.93
N ASN A 92 3.80 33.55 7.80
CA ASN A 92 4.42 34.63 7.01
C ASN A 92 5.90 34.32 6.70
N ALA A 93 6.16 33.14 6.15
CA ALA A 93 7.46 32.66 5.70
C ALA A 93 7.38 32.19 4.24
N ALA A 94 8.54 31.99 3.60
CA ALA A 94 8.65 31.36 2.29
C ALA A 94 9.21 29.94 2.44
N ALA A 95 8.63 28.97 1.71
CA ALA A 95 9.10 27.60 1.68
C ALA A 95 10.11 27.39 0.54
N ILE A 96 11.22 26.72 0.82
CA ILE A 96 12.25 26.35 -0.16
C ILE A 96 12.56 24.86 0.00
N GLN A 97 12.58 24.14 -1.12
CA GLN A 97 13.04 22.76 -1.18
C GLN A 97 14.41 22.71 -1.82
N THR A 98 15.29 21.87 -1.29
CA THR A 98 16.62 21.64 -1.84
C THR A 98 17.02 20.18 -1.69
N ASP A 99 17.74 19.70 -2.68
CA ASP A 99 18.43 18.41 -2.72
C ASP A 99 19.87 18.50 -2.19
N GLU A 100 20.37 19.71 -1.93
CA GLU A 100 21.71 19.95 -1.39
C GLU A 100 21.71 19.87 0.14
N TYR A 101 22.45 18.89 0.68
CA TYR A 101 22.59 18.76 2.13
C TYR A 101 23.57 19.77 2.70
N SER A 102 23.10 20.66 3.58
CA SER A 102 23.93 21.67 4.27
C SER A 102 23.54 21.80 5.74
N SER A 103 24.48 21.54 6.65
CA SER A 103 24.23 21.61 8.10
C SER A 103 23.98 23.04 8.62
N GLU A 104 24.29 24.07 7.84
CA GLU A 104 24.17 25.48 8.26
C GLU A 104 22.89 26.16 7.77
N SER A 105 22.26 25.65 6.70
CA SER A 105 21.11 26.28 6.02
C SER A 105 19.84 25.43 6.02
N LEU A 106 19.88 24.20 6.53
CA LEU A 106 18.70 23.33 6.60
C LEU A 106 17.90 23.59 7.89
N ASP A 107 16.59 23.81 7.73
CA ASP A 107 15.65 24.00 8.84
C ASP A 107 14.81 22.74 9.10
N VAL A 108 14.43 22.01 8.04
CA VAL A 108 13.53 20.85 8.11
C VAL A 108 14.08 19.68 7.30
N MET A 109 13.97 18.47 7.84
CA MET A 109 14.30 17.24 7.13
C MET A 109 13.23 16.17 7.42
N PRO A 110 12.50 15.69 6.40
CA PRO A 110 11.61 14.56 6.56
C PRO A 110 12.44 13.31 6.82
N SER A 111 12.03 12.50 7.80
CA SER A 111 12.64 11.21 8.08
C SER A 111 11.63 10.09 7.87
N MET A 112 12.02 9.08 7.08
CA MET A 112 11.16 7.96 6.72
C MET A 112 11.25 6.78 7.69
N ASN A 113 12.24 6.77 8.59
CA ASN A 113 12.41 5.74 9.61
C ASN A 113 12.89 6.37 10.91
N VAL A 114 12.14 6.20 12.00
CA VAL A 114 12.48 6.74 13.32
C VAL A 114 13.29 5.72 14.14
N GLN A 115 13.48 4.50 13.64
CA GLN A 115 14.26 3.46 14.32
C GLN A 115 15.71 3.92 14.47
N ASN A 116 16.19 3.94 15.72
CA ASN A 116 17.53 4.39 16.12
C ASN A 116 17.85 5.88 15.90
N ILE A 117 16.88 6.73 15.59
CA ILE A 117 17.12 8.18 15.48
C ILE A 117 17.06 8.83 16.87
N LYS A 118 18.15 9.49 17.27
CA LYS A 118 18.23 10.32 18.49
C LYS A 118 18.34 11.80 18.12
N PHE A 119 17.25 12.39 17.61
CA PHE A 119 17.13 13.84 17.49
C PHE A 119 16.20 14.39 18.57
N THR A 120 16.56 15.55 19.13
CA THR A 120 15.81 16.21 20.21
C THR A 120 14.49 16.84 19.76
N TRP A 121 14.28 17.03 18.46
CA TRP A 121 13.15 17.77 17.89
C TRP A 121 12.50 16.99 16.74
N ILE A 122 11.96 15.81 17.04
CA ILE A 122 11.19 15.02 16.07
C ILE A 122 9.70 15.29 16.31
N VAL A 123 9.01 15.72 15.26
CA VAL A 123 7.55 15.86 15.24
C VAL A 123 6.98 14.71 14.41
N PRO A 124 5.98 13.97 14.89
CA PRO A 124 5.34 12.93 14.08
C PRO A 124 4.70 13.56 12.84
N SER A 125 5.13 13.11 11.66
CA SER A 125 4.54 13.51 10.38
C SER A 125 3.31 12.66 10.04
N PHE A 126 2.52 13.13 9.07
CA PHE A 126 1.37 12.40 8.56
C PHE A 126 1.81 11.45 7.44
N GLY A 127 1.52 10.17 7.63
CA GLY A 127 1.79 9.15 6.61
C GLY A 127 2.34 7.88 7.23
N THR A 128 1.97 6.74 6.65
CA THR A 128 2.55 5.44 6.97
C THR A 128 3.37 4.98 5.77
N THR A 129 4.68 4.86 5.96
CA THR A 129 5.56 4.21 4.99
C THR A 129 5.63 2.72 5.31
N PHE A 130 5.77 1.88 4.28
CA PHE A 130 5.99 0.45 4.45
C PHE A 130 7.14 0.01 3.55
N LEU A 131 7.86 -1.01 3.99
CA LEU A 131 8.89 -1.64 3.18
C LEU A 131 8.21 -2.57 2.17
N ALA A 132 8.43 -2.32 0.88
CA ALA A 132 7.98 -3.17 -0.20
C ALA A 132 9.18 -3.75 -0.94
N VAL A 133 9.10 -5.02 -1.32
CA VAL A 133 10.10 -5.69 -2.15
C VAL A 133 9.52 -5.86 -3.54
N VAL A 134 10.23 -5.37 -4.56
CA VAL A 134 9.82 -5.55 -5.96
C VAL A 134 10.32 -6.91 -6.44
N VAL A 135 9.39 -7.79 -6.80
CA VAL A 135 9.68 -9.16 -7.26
C VAL A 135 9.33 -9.30 -8.75
N PRO A 136 10.09 -10.07 -9.54
CA PRO A 136 9.69 -10.41 -10.91
C PRO A 136 8.32 -11.10 -10.95
N ARG A 137 7.48 -10.73 -11.92
CA ARG A 137 6.16 -11.36 -12.10
C ARG A 137 6.28 -12.87 -12.34
N ALA A 138 5.32 -13.61 -11.79
CA ALA A 138 5.21 -15.05 -12.04
C ALA A 138 4.89 -15.34 -13.51
N LYS A 139 5.07 -16.61 -13.94
CA LYS A 139 4.77 -17.04 -15.31
C LYS A 139 3.25 -17.08 -15.53
N PRO A 140 2.76 -16.77 -16.74
CA PRO A 140 1.35 -16.91 -17.06
C PRO A 140 0.97 -18.39 -17.04
N LYS A 141 -0.19 -18.71 -16.46
CA LYS A 141 -0.71 -20.08 -16.42
C LYS A 141 -1.01 -20.58 -17.83
N PRO A 142 -0.74 -21.87 -18.12
CA PRO A 142 -1.08 -22.44 -19.41
C PRO A 142 -2.60 -22.49 -19.61
N ILE A 143 -3.04 -22.32 -20.86
CA ILE A 143 -4.46 -22.28 -21.25
C ILE A 143 -5.21 -23.56 -20.82
N VAL A 144 -4.54 -24.71 -20.82
CA VAL A 144 -5.14 -25.98 -20.38
C VAL A 144 -5.48 -25.97 -18.88
N SER A 145 -4.66 -25.31 -18.05
CA SER A 145 -4.98 -25.14 -16.64
C SER A 145 -6.26 -24.32 -16.46
N ILE A 146 -6.47 -23.31 -17.30
CA ILE A 146 -7.63 -22.42 -17.26
C ILE A 146 -8.95 -23.16 -17.56
N LEU A 147 -8.90 -24.30 -18.25
CA LEU A 147 -10.08 -25.12 -18.55
C LEU A 147 -10.48 -26.03 -17.38
N ILE A 148 -9.55 -26.42 -16.51
CA ILE A 148 -9.83 -27.33 -15.38
C ILE A 148 -10.10 -26.55 -14.08
N ASP A 149 -9.43 -25.40 -13.93
CA ASP A 149 -9.58 -24.43 -12.83
C ASP A 149 -11.00 -23.81 -12.59
N PRO A 150 -11.95 -23.77 -13.55
CA PRO A 150 -13.26 -23.13 -13.33
C PRO A 150 -14.06 -23.80 -12.22
N PHE A 151 -13.84 -25.10 -12.01
CA PHE A 151 -14.49 -25.88 -10.98
C PHE A 151 -13.45 -26.46 -10.03
N ASP A 152 -13.70 -26.29 -8.74
CA ASP A 152 -12.90 -26.91 -7.71
C ASP A 152 -12.96 -28.44 -7.84
N LEU A 153 -11.93 -29.09 -7.32
CA LEU A 153 -11.85 -30.55 -7.26
C LEU A 153 -13.11 -31.17 -6.61
N TYR A 154 -13.70 -30.50 -5.62
CA TYR A 154 -14.97 -30.90 -5.01
C TYR A 154 -16.15 -30.90 -5.98
N VAL A 155 -16.21 -29.93 -6.89
CA VAL A 155 -17.28 -29.84 -7.89
C VAL A 155 -17.14 -30.97 -8.91
N TRP A 156 -15.91 -31.28 -9.33
CA TRP A 156 -15.64 -32.43 -10.19
C TRP A 156 -16.04 -33.76 -9.54
N ILE A 157 -15.71 -33.95 -8.26
CA ILE A 157 -16.10 -35.15 -7.50
C ILE A 157 -17.62 -35.24 -7.38
N THR A 158 -18.29 -34.17 -7.00
CA THR A 158 -19.75 -34.17 -6.82
C THR A 158 -20.48 -34.44 -8.13
N TYR A 159 -19.99 -33.91 -9.25
CA TYR A 159 -20.51 -34.24 -10.59
C TYR A 159 -20.36 -35.72 -10.92
N LEU A 160 -19.18 -36.31 -10.65
CA LEU A 160 -18.94 -37.75 -10.87
C LEU A 160 -19.87 -38.61 -10.00
N VAL A 161 -20.02 -38.25 -8.72
CA VAL A 161 -20.96 -38.94 -7.80
C VAL A 161 -22.39 -38.82 -8.30
N LEU A 162 -22.80 -37.65 -8.79
CA LEU A 162 -24.13 -37.43 -9.33
C LEU A 162 -24.41 -38.31 -10.56
N VAL A 163 -23.46 -38.42 -11.50
CA VAL A 163 -23.58 -39.33 -12.66
C VAL A 163 -23.70 -40.78 -12.20
N LEU A 164 -22.90 -41.21 -11.22
CA LEU A 164 -22.97 -42.59 -10.69
C LEU A 164 -24.30 -42.88 -9.98
N THR A 165 -24.77 -41.96 -9.13
CA THR A 165 -26.07 -42.13 -8.46
C THR A 165 -27.21 -42.24 -9.46
N MET A 166 -27.19 -41.44 -10.53
CA MET A 166 -28.16 -41.54 -11.63
C MET A 166 -28.04 -42.85 -12.42
N ALA A 167 -26.82 -43.33 -12.67
CA ALA A 167 -26.63 -44.62 -13.32
C ALA A 167 -27.20 -45.77 -12.47
N VAL A 168 -27.01 -45.71 -11.15
CA VAL A 168 -27.56 -46.72 -10.22
C VAL A 168 -29.09 -46.66 -10.16
N THR A 169 -29.69 -45.47 -10.07
CA THR A 169 -31.15 -45.34 -10.03
C THR A 169 -31.80 -45.83 -11.32
N ILE A 170 -31.22 -45.51 -12.49
CA ILE A 170 -31.69 -46.00 -13.79
C ILE A 170 -31.45 -47.51 -13.92
N SER A 171 -30.34 -48.03 -13.41
CA SER A 171 -30.07 -49.48 -13.44
C SER A 171 -31.06 -50.29 -12.59
N LEU A 172 -31.55 -49.74 -11.47
CA LEU A 172 -32.46 -50.42 -10.56
C LEU A 172 -33.93 -50.29 -10.96
N PHE A 173 -34.35 -49.11 -11.44
CA PHE A 173 -35.75 -48.78 -11.67
C PHE A 173 -36.10 -48.57 -13.16
N GLY A 174 -35.11 -48.62 -14.05
CA GLY A 174 -35.30 -48.45 -15.49
C GLY A 174 -35.97 -49.65 -16.14
N LYS A 175 -37.08 -49.42 -16.86
CA LYS A 175 -37.77 -50.44 -17.65
C LYS A 175 -37.02 -50.81 -18.92
N LEU A 176 -36.38 -49.84 -19.58
CA LEU A 176 -35.75 -50.02 -20.89
C LEU A 176 -34.23 -49.82 -20.81
N LEU A 177 -33.78 -48.81 -20.06
CA LEU A 177 -32.35 -48.58 -19.83
C LEU A 177 -31.77 -49.50 -18.75
N GLY A 178 -32.55 -49.87 -17.73
CA GLY A 178 -32.11 -50.78 -16.67
C GLY A 178 -31.80 -52.20 -17.14
N ARG A 179 -32.22 -52.57 -18.36
CA ARG A 179 -31.93 -53.87 -18.97
C ARG A 179 -30.55 -53.93 -19.65
N ARG A 180 -29.84 -52.80 -19.74
CA ARG A 180 -28.49 -52.70 -20.30
C ARG A 180 -27.41 -52.92 -19.25
N ARG A 181 -26.17 -53.10 -19.71
CA ARG A 181 -25.00 -53.14 -18.83
C ARG A 181 -24.79 -51.77 -18.18
N PHE A 182 -24.43 -51.76 -16.90
CA PHE A 182 -24.20 -50.54 -16.13
C PHE A 182 -23.26 -49.54 -16.83
N MET A 183 -22.17 -50.02 -17.45
CA MET A 183 -21.22 -49.17 -18.18
C MET A 183 -21.84 -48.47 -19.40
N GLU A 184 -22.80 -49.12 -20.09
CA GLU A 184 -23.50 -48.49 -21.20
C GLU A 184 -24.40 -47.36 -20.71
N ILE A 185 -25.02 -47.51 -19.53
CA ILE A 185 -25.85 -46.47 -18.90
C ILE A 185 -24.98 -45.27 -18.51
N VAL A 186 -23.80 -45.49 -17.93
CA VAL A 186 -22.86 -44.42 -17.58
C VAL A 186 -22.40 -43.65 -18.82
N LEU A 187 -22.00 -44.35 -19.89
CA LEU A 187 -21.62 -43.69 -21.14
C LEU A 187 -22.78 -42.92 -21.78
N GLU A 188 -23.99 -43.46 -21.70
CA GLU A 188 -25.19 -42.78 -22.20
C GLU A 188 -25.48 -41.50 -21.40
N LEU A 189 -25.33 -41.52 -20.07
CA LEU A 189 -25.45 -40.33 -19.22
C LEU A 189 -24.37 -39.27 -19.51
N ILE A 190 -23.13 -39.68 -19.74
CA ILE A 190 -22.05 -38.76 -20.13
C ILE A 190 -22.36 -38.13 -21.49
N MET A 191 -22.80 -38.93 -22.47
CA MET A 191 -23.23 -38.40 -23.78
C MET A 191 -24.42 -37.46 -23.65
N MET A 192 -25.37 -37.75 -22.76
CA MET A 192 -26.50 -36.85 -22.50
C MET A 192 -26.04 -35.48 -21.97
N CYS A 193 -25.03 -35.43 -21.11
CA CYS A 193 -24.48 -34.16 -20.63
C CYS A 193 -23.72 -33.38 -21.71
N LEU A 194 -23.06 -34.07 -22.65
CA LEU A 194 -22.23 -33.43 -23.68
C LEU A 194 -22.98 -33.04 -24.94
N ALA A 195 -23.86 -33.91 -25.43
CA ALA A 195 -24.51 -33.80 -26.75
C ALA A 195 -26.05 -33.92 -26.68
N GLY A 196 -26.61 -34.08 -25.48
CA GLY A 196 -28.04 -34.25 -25.28
C GLY A 196 -28.54 -35.69 -25.46
N PRO A 197 -29.84 -35.92 -25.21
CA PRO A 197 -30.45 -37.25 -25.27
C PRO A 197 -30.46 -37.81 -26.71
N SER A 198 -29.85 -38.97 -26.90
CA SER A 198 -29.70 -39.61 -28.21
C SER A 198 -30.72 -40.73 -28.48
N ARG A 199 -31.54 -41.11 -27.50
CA ARG A 199 -32.45 -42.27 -27.57
C ARG A 199 -33.82 -41.97 -26.95
N ALA A 200 -34.82 -42.73 -27.38
CA ALA A 200 -36.15 -42.70 -26.79
C ALA A 200 -36.18 -43.55 -25.49
N TYR A 201 -36.67 -42.96 -24.40
CA TYR A 201 -36.78 -43.58 -23.08
C TYR A 201 -38.20 -44.11 -22.86
N GLY A 202 -38.32 -45.32 -22.29
CA GLY A 202 -39.57 -46.10 -22.38
C GLY A 202 -40.54 -45.92 -21.22
N GLY A 203 -40.06 -45.54 -20.03
CA GLY A 203 -40.90 -45.36 -18.84
C GLY A 203 -41.13 -43.88 -18.47
N ALA A 204 -42.32 -43.55 -17.96
CA ALA A 204 -42.61 -42.19 -17.44
C ALA A 204 -41.60 -41.74 -16.37
N PHE A 205 -41.16 -42.67 -15.51
CA PHE A 205 -40.11 -42.44 -14.50
C PHE A 205 -38.73 -42.17 -15.13
N GLU A 206 -38.32 -42.97 -16.11
CA GLU A 206 -37.04 -42.78 -16.83
C GLU A 206 -37.02 -41.41 -17.51
N THR A 207 -38.10 -41.06 -18.21
CA THR A 207 -38.23 -39.77 -18.89
C THR A 207 -38.17 -38.62 -17.89
N GLN A 208 -38.87 -38.70 -16.75
CA GLN A 208 -38.83 -37.65 -15.72
C GLN A 208 -37.43 -37.46 -15.13
N ILE A 209 -36.75 -38.54 -14.73
CA ILE A 209 -35.40 -38.44 -14.17
C ILE A 209 -34.39 -37.92 -15.19
N ILE A 210 -34.43 -38.42 -16.42
CA ILE A 210 -33.52 -37.98 -17.48
C ILE A 210 -33.78 -36.51 -17.83
N THR A 211 -35.03 -36.07 -17.88
CA THR A 211 -35.32 -34.65 -18.12
C THR A 211 -34.80 -33.74 -17.00
N LEU A 212 -34.97 -34.11 -15.72
CA LEU A 212 -34.39 -33.36 -14.59
C LEU A 212 -32.86 -33.36 -14.63
N PHE A 213 -32.25 -34.49 -14.94
CA PHE A 213 -30.80 -34.61 -15.12
C PHE A 213 -30.29 -33.72 -16.26
N CYS A 214 -30.98 -33.70 -17.40
CA CYS A 214 -30.65 -32.82 -18.52
C CYS A 214 -30.82 -31.34 -18.16
N LEU A 215 -31.88 -30.96 -17.45
CA LEU A 215 -32.08 -29.58 -16.98
C LEU A 215 -30.94 -29.13 -16.06
N MET A 216 -30.55 -29.97 -15.10
CA MET A 216 -29.42 -29.69 -14.22
C MET A 216 -28.10 -29.64 -15.00
N GLY A 217 -27.90 -30.53 -15.97
CA GLY A 217 -26.73 -30.56 -16.85
C GLY A 217 -26.60 -29.29 -17.68
N ILE A 218 -27.69 -28.76 -18.23
CA ILE A 218 -27.71 -27.50 -18.99
C ILE A 218 -27.26 -26.33 -18.09
N VAL A 219 -27.78 -26.25 -16.86
CA VAL A 219 -27.37 -25.22 -15.90
C VAL A 219 -25.88 -25.33 -15.58
N LEU A 220 -25.39 -26.54 -15.33
CA LEU A 220 -23.99 -26.79 -14.97
C LEU A 220 -23.03 -26.46 -16.13
N VAL A 221 -23.34 -26.89 -17.36
CA VAL A 221 -22.56 -26.56 -18.55
C VAL A 221 -22.58 -25.07 -18.84
N SER A 222 -23.73 -24.40 -18.70
CA SER A 222 -23.84 -22.95 -18.89
C SER A 222 -22.98 -22.19 -17.88
N SER A 223 -23.01 -22.58 -16.60
CA SER A 223 -22.17 -21.97 -15.56
C SER A 223 -20.68 -22.17 -15.80
N TYR A 224 -20.29 -23.37 -16.25
CA TYR A 224 -18.92 -23.69 -16.64
C TYR A 224 -18.45 -22.81 -17.79
N GLN A 225 -19.26 -22.69 -18.85
CA GLN A 225 -18.94 -21.83 -20.00
C GLN A 225 -18.76 -20.36 -19.58
N SER A 226 -19.65 -19.83 -18.72
CA SER A 226 -19.53 -18.48 -18.19
C SER A 226 -18.24 -18.27 -17.40
N LEU A 227 -17.85 -19.23 -16.55
CA LEU A 227 -16.61 -19.15 -15.77
C LEU A 227 -15.36 -19.25 -16.66
N VAL A 228 -15.35 -20.14 -17.65
CA VAL A 228 -14.24 -20.24 -18.61
C VAL A 228 -14.05 -18.93 -19.37
N ILE A 229 -15.14 -18.30 -19.83
CA ILE A 229 -15.07 -16.98 -20.49
C ILE A 229 -14.52 -15.93 -19.52
N SER A 230 -14.99 -15.92 -18.28
CA SER A 230 -14.49 -15.02 -17.24
C SER A 230 -13.00 -15.26 -16.92
N PHE A 231 -12.50 -16.47 -17.06
CA PHE A 231 -11.08 -16.77 -16.81
C PHE A 231 -10.21 -16.47 -18.02
N MET A 232 -10.77 -16.49 -19.22
CA MET A 232 -10.08 -16.09 -20.45
C MET A 232 -9.98 -14.57 -20.62
N SER A 233 -10.81 -13.78 -19.93
CA SER A 233 -10.78 -12.31 -20.03
C SER A 233 -9.58 -11.67 -19.31
N TYR A 234 -8.92 -12.39 -18.40
CA TYR A 234 -7.72 -11.93 -17.69
C TYR A 234 -6.63 -12.99 -17.65
N VAL A 235 -5.38 -12.57 -17.87
CA VAL A 235 -4.22 -13.45 -17.77
C VAL A 235 -3.99 -13.79 -16.30
N ARG A 236 -4.21 -15.06 -15.93
CA ARG A 236 -3.85 -15.58 -14.61
C ARG A 236 -2.38 -15.96 -14.58
N TYR A 237 -1.70 -15.54 -13.52
CA TYR A 237 -0.33 -15.91 -13.25
C TYR A 237 -0.29 -17.02 -12.19
N ASP A 238 0.82 -17.75 -12.13
CA ASP A 238 1.10 -18.59 -10.96
C ASP A 238 1.22 -17.74 -9.70
N SER A 239 1.19 -18.38 -8.52
CA SER A 239 1.32 -17.69 -7.24
C SER A 239 2.61 -16.86 -7.21
N GLU A 240 2.46 -15.55 -7.08
CA GLU A 240 3.59 -14.64 -6.86
C GLU A 240 4.18 -14.87 -5.46
N ILE A 241 5.46 -14.52 -5.30
CA ILE A 241 6.12 -14.57 -4.00
C ILE A 241 5.50 -13.48 -3.14
N ASN A 242 4.72 -13.88 -2.14
CA ASN A 242 3.87 -12.96 -1.39
C ASN A 242 4.30 -12.81 0.08
N THR A 243 5.27 -13.61 0.53
CA THR A 243 5.75 -13.56 1.91
C THR A 243 7.26 -13.34 1.97
N LEU A 244 7.71 -12.63 3.01
CA LEU A 244 9.14 -12.49 3.30
C LEU A 244 9.79 -13.86 3.57
N ASP A 245 9.04 -14.78 4.19
CA ASP A 245 9.50 -16.13 4.48
C ASP A 245 9.80 -16.91 3.18
N GLU A 246 8.94 -16.81 2.17
CA GLU A 246 9.19 -17.40 0.84
C GLU A 246 10.45 -16.80 0.16
N ILE A 247 10.75 -15.52 0.41
CA ILE A 247 11.99 -14.90 -0.10
C ILE A 247 13.20 -15.49 0.61
N TYR A 248 13.16 -15.61 1.94
CA TYR A 248 14.26 -16.17 2.72
C TYR A 248 14.54 -17.63 2.34
N GLU A 249 13.51 -18.47 2.28
CA GLU A 249 13.67 -19.89 1.95
C GLU A 249 14.21 -20.09 0.52
N ARG A 250 13.76 -19.28 -0.44
CA ARG A 250 14.10 -19.48 -1.86
C ARG A 250 15.41 -18.85 -2.29
N TYR A 251 15.89 -17.83 -1.58
CA TYR A 251 17.07 -17.05 -1.97
C TYR A 251 18.15 -16.92 -0.90
N CYS A 252 17.86 -17.17 0.39
CA CYS A 252 18.86 -17.04 1.46
C CYS A 252 19.47 -18.37 1.93
N ASP A 253 18.95 -19.54 1.54
CA ASP A 253 19.54 -20.86 1.85
C ASP A 253 20.74 -21.25 0.95
N VAL A 254 21.40 -20.28 0.30
CA VAL A 254 22.60 -20.49 -0.53
C VAL A 254 23.87 -19.88 0.11
N VAL A 255 23.91 -19.74 1.43
CA VAL A 255 25.14 -19.35 2.16
C VAL A 255 25.52 -20.39 3.19
#